data_AF-A0A5M4EP88-F1
#
_entry.id   AF-A0A5M4EP88-F1
#
_cell.length_a   1.000
_cell.length_b   1.000
_cell.length_c   1.000
_cell.angle_alpha   90.00
_cell.angle_beta   90.00
_cell.angle_gamma   90.00
#
_symmetry.space_group_name_H-M   'P 1'
#
loop_
_entity.id
_entity.type
_entity.pdbx_description
1 polymer ?
#
loop_
_entity_poly.entity_id
_entity_poly.type
_entity_poly.pdbx_seq_one_letter_code
_entity_poly.pdbx_strand_id
1 'polypeptide(L)'
;MKERFFNILFLIAVLVGLLSLLVLLIDVISDGYKHLSWDFFTNYASRKAEKSGILAPLAGTLWLISLTALFTIPIGVSTALYLEEFASDNLFTKLIK
;
A
#
# COMPACT_ATOMS: atom_id res chain seq x y z
N MET A 1 21.06 -28.74 17.85
CA MET A 1 19.99 -28.45 18.85
C MET A 1 19.67 -26.95 18.94
N LYS A 2 20.68 -26.04 18.95
CA LYS A 2 20.49 -24.57 18.93
C LYS A 2 19.67 -24.04 17.74
N GLU A 3 19.90 -24.55 16.54
CA GLU A 3 19.17 -24.13 15.32
C GLU A 3 17.67 -24.45 15.38
N ARG A 4 17.29 -25.65 15.88
CA ARG A 4 15.88 -26.03 16.04
C ARG A 4 15.17 -25.14 17.07
N PHE A 5 15.86 -24.77 18.15
CA PHE A 5 15.32 -23.87 19.17
C PHE A 5 15.06 -22.46 18.60
N PHE A 6 16.03 -21.91 17.86
CA PHE A 6 15.89 -20.61 17.20
C PHE A 6 14.73 -20.60 16.18
N ASN A 7 14.63 -21.64 15.35
CA ASN A 7 13.56 -21.77 14.37
C ASN A 7 12.16 -21.87 15.00
N ILE A 8 12.03 -22.58 16.14
CA ILE A 8 10.75 -22.68 16.86
C ILE A 8 10.36 -21.33 17.46
N LEU A 9 11.31 -20.59 18.05
CA LEU A 9 11.06 -19.26 18.59
C LEU A 9 10.62 -18.28 17.49
N PHE A 10 11.31 -18.30 16.34
CA PHE A 10 10.95 -17.50 15.18
C PHE A 10 9.55 -17.85 14.65
N LEU A 11 9.24 -19.15 14.54
CA LEU A 11 7.94 -19.63 14.08
C LEU A 11 6.81 -19.18 15.04
N ILE A 12 7.04 -19.23 16.35
CA ILE A 12 6.09 -18.71 17.35
C ILE A 12 5.91 -17.20 17.19
N ALA A 13 6.98 -16.43 17.00
CA ALA A 13 6.89 -14.98 16.80
C ALA A 13 6.07 -14.63 15.56
N VAL A 14 6.29 -15.33 14.44
CA VAL A 14 5.51 -15.17 13.21
C VAL A 14 4.05 -15.59 13.45
N LEU A 15 3.80 -16.72 14.11
CA LEU A 15 2.44 -17.18 14.42
C LEU A 15 1.67 -16.17 15.29
N VAL A 16 2.30 -15.60 16.31
CA VAL A 16 1.66 -14.58 17.16
C VAL A 16 1.33 -13.34 16.33
N GLY A 17 2.24 -12.89 15.47
CA GLY A 17 1.99 -11.77 14.55
C GLY A 17 0.83 -12.05 13.60
N LEU A 18 0.80 -13.25 13.01
CA LEU A 18 -0.25 -13.66 12.08
C LEU A 18 -1.61 -13.77 12.78
N LEU A 19 -1.65 -14.36 13.97
CA LEU A 19 -2.86 -14.49 14.78
C LEU A 19 -3.38 -13.12 15.20
N SER A 20 -2.52 -12.21 15.63
CA SER A 20 -2.89 -10.83 15.98
C SER A 20 -3.52 -10.10 14.79
N LEU A 21 -2.91 -10.22 13.60
CA LEU A 21 -3.47 -9.68 12.36
C LEU A 21 -4.85 -10.28 12.05
N LEU A 22 -5.01 -11.59 12.24
CA LEU A 22 -6.26 -12.30 11.96
C LEU A 22 -7.37 -11.85 12.93
N VAL A 23 -7.07 -11.71 14.22
CA VAL A 23 -8.01 -11.17 15.22
C VAL A 23 -8.41 -9.74 14.87
N LEU A 24 -7.44 -8.86 14.60
CA LEU A 24 -7.73 -7.49 14.19
C LEU A 24 -8.61 -7.42 12.94
N LEU A 25 -8.36 -8.29 11.95
CA LEU A 25 -9.15 -8.32 10.74
C LEU A 25 -10.60 -8.75 11.02
N ILE A 26 -10.80 -9.76 11.87
CA ILE A 26 -12.13 -10.21 12.28
C ILE A 26 -12.87 -9.09 13.01
N ASP A 27 -12.21 -8.42 13.95
CA ASP A 27 -12.80 -7.32 14.72
C ASP A 27 -13.22 -6.17 13.79
N VAL A 28 -12.32 -5.73 12.91
CA VAL A 28 -12.58 -4.66 11.94
C VAL A 28 -13.75 -4.98 11.02
N ILE A 29 -13.84 -6.21 10.51
CA ILE A 29 -14.94 -6.61 9.63
C ILE A 29 -16.25 -6.67 10.42
N SER A 30 -16.23 -7.26 11.61
CA SER A 30 -17.42 -7.45 12.45
C SER A 30 -18.02 -6.13 12.94
N ASP A 31 -17.18 -5.13 13.24
CA ASP A 31 -17.63 -3.80 13.63
C ASP A 31 -17.94 -2.92 12.41
N GLY A 32 -17.19 -3.10 11.32
CA GLY A 32 -17.25 -2.28 10.12
C GLY A 32 -18.45 -2.57 9.21
N TYR A 33 -18.90 -3.81 9.09
CA TYR A 33 -19.92 -4.18 8.09
C TYR A 33 -21.24 -3.42 8.28
N LYS A 34 -21.62 -3.09 9.53
CA LYS A 34 -22.86 -2.36 9.84
C LYS A 34 -22.81 -0.89 9.39
N HIS A 35 -21.60 -0.34 9.26
CA HIS A 35 -21.37 1.05 8.87
C HIS A 35 -21.12 1.20 7.37
N LEU A 36 -21.09 0.10 6.61
CA LEU A 36 -20.88 0.10 5.17
C LEU A 36 -22.18 0.49 4.44
N SER A 37 -22.39 1.79 4.28
CA SER A 37 -23.51 2.37 3.53
C SER A 37 -22.99 3.19 2.34
N TRP A 38 -23.87 3.56 1.41
CA TRP A 38 -23.50 4.47 0.33
C TRP A 38 -23.02 5.84 0.87
N ASP A 39 -23.62 6.28 1.97
CA ASP A 39 -23.26 7.51 2.69
C ASP A 39 -21.84 7.48 3.27
N PHE A 40 -21.29 6.29 3.56
CA PHE A 40 -19.91 6.15 4.03
C PHE A 40 -18.88 6.57 2.98
N PHE A 41 -19.16 6.31 1.70
CA PHE A 41 -18.26 6.65 0.60
C PHE A 41 -18.37 8.11 0.16
N THR A 42 -19.55 8.72 0.31
CA THR A 42 -19.85 10.07 -0.18
C THR A 42 -19.71 11.15 0.89
N ASN A 43 -19.71 10.81 2.17
CA ASN A 43 -19.56 11.80 3.24
C ASN A 43 -18.10 12.04 3.65
N TYR A 44 -17.84 13.27 4.10
CA TYR A 44 -16.60 13.64 4.76
C TYR A 44 -16.54 13.11 6.21
N ALA A 45 -15.35 13.09 6.79
CA ALA A 45 -15.18 12.78 8.21
C ALA A 45 -15.98 13.78 9.05
N SER A 46 -16.82 13.25 9.96
CA SER A 46 -17.72 14.06 10.78
C SER A 46 -17.57 13.69 12.25
N ARG A 47 -17.83 14.66 13.14
CA ARG A 47 -17.84 14.44 14.60
C ARG A 47 -19.01 13.56 15.05
N LYS A 48 -20.04 13.39 14.20
CA LYS A 48 -21.16 12.49 14.43
C LYS A 48 -20.88 11.17 13.69
N ALA A 49 -20.80 10.07 14.45
CA ALA A 49 -20.48 8.75 13.90
C ALA A 49 -21.40 8.36 12.72
N GLU A 50 -22.70 8.64 12.84
CA GLU A 50 -23.72 8.36 11.80
C GLU A 50 -23.49 9.05 10.45
N LYS A 51 -22.75 10.17 10.43
CA LYS A 51 -22.48 10.96 9.23
C LYS A 51 -21.00 10.93 8.82
N SER A 52 -20.19 10.12 9.48
CA SER A 52 -18.77 10.06 9.20
C SER A 52 -18.53 9.14 8.00
N GLY A 53 -17.83 9.66 6.99
CA GLY A 53 -17.44 8.90 5.82
C GLY A 53 -15.95 9.02 5.50
N ILE A 54 -15.55 8.32 4.44
CA ILE A 54 -14.16 8.20 3.98
C ILE A 54 -13.88 8.96 2.67
N LEU A 55 -14.75 9.88 2.27
CA LEU A 55 -14.56 10.62 1.01
C LEU A 55 -13.23 11.38 0.98
N ALA A 56 -12.84 12.02 2.09
CA ALA A 56 -11.58 12.77 2.17
C ALA A 56 -10.34 11.89 1.91
N PRO A 57 -10.11 10.79 2.66
CA PRO A 57 -8.98 9.91 2.38
C PRO A 57 -9.08 9.23 1.01
N LEU A 58 -10.26 8.84 0.54
CA LEU A 58 -10.43 8.27 -0.80
C LEU A 58 -10.04 9.25 -1.90
N ALA A 59 -10.57 10.47 -1.85
CA ALA A 59 -10.20 11.52 -2.81
C ALA A 59 -8.69 11.81 -2.72
N GLY A 60 -8.14 11.92 -1.51
CA GLY A 60 -6.71 12.16 -1.31
C GLY A 60 -5.82 11.07 -1.95
N THR A 61 -6.17 9.80 -1.79
CA THR A 61 -5.43 8.69 -2.43
C THR A 61 -5.53 8.73 -3.95
N LEU A 62 -6.73 8.99 -4.50
CA LEU A 62 -6.93 9.16 -5.94
C LEU A 62 -6.12 10.32 -6.51
N TRP A 63 -6.11 11.46 -5.83
CA TRP A 63 -5.30 12.63 -6.21
C TRP A 63 -3.81 12.29 -6.19
N LEU A 64 -3.33 11.65 -5.13
CA LEU A 64 -1.93 11.28 -5.00
C LEU A 64 -1.51 10.31 -6.09
N ILE A 65 -2.25 9.22 -6.30
CA ILE A 65 -1.97 8.23 -7.36
C ILE A 65 -1.97 8.90 -8.73
N SER A 66 -2.97 9.75 -9.01
CA SER A 66 -3.09 10.43 -10.31
C SER A 66 -1.92 11.37 -10.56
N LEU A 67 -1.53 12.18 -9.57
CA LEU A 67 -0.38 13.07 -9.68
C LEU A 67 0.91 12.27 -9.83
N THR A 68 1.13 11.27 -8.99
CA THR A 68 2.31 10.39 -9.09
C THR A 68 2.39 9.75 -10.47
N ALA A 69 1.29 9.21 -11.01
CA ALA A 69 1.27 8.64 -12.34
C ALA A 69 1.57 9.69 -13.42
N LEU A 70 0.95 10.87 -13.33
CA LEU A 70 1.12 11.96 -14.30
C LEU A 70 2.58 12.42 -14.42
N PHE A 71 3.34 12.46 -13.33
CA PHE A 71 4.74 12.87 -13.37
C PHE A 71 5.70 11.70 -13.59
N THR A 72 5.50 10.57 -12.89
CA THR A 72 6.43 9.43 -12.95
C THR A 72 6.37 8.71 -14.30
N ILE A 73 5.20 8.59 -14.94
CA ILE A 73 5.08 7.86 -16.22
C ILE A 73 5.87 8.58 -17.33
N PRO A 74 5.66 9.88 -17.61
CA PRO A 74 6.43 10.55 -18.65
C PRO A 74 7.94 10.56 -18.37
N ILE A 75 8.35 10.80 -17.12
CA ILE A 75 9.76 10.81 -16.74
C ILE A 75 10.37 9.42 -16.87
N GLY A 76 9.69 8.38 -16.38
CA GLY A 76 10.16 6.99 -16.47
C GLY A 76 10.27 6.52 -17.91
N VAL A 77 9.25 6.79 -18.73
CA VAL A 77 9.26 6.45 -20.16
C VAL A 77 10.34 7.23 -20.92
N SER A 78 10.49 8.53 -20.64
CA SER A 78 11.55 9.34 -21.28
C SER A 78 12.95 8.86 -20.90
N THR A 79 13.15 8.47 -19.64
CA THR A 79 14.42 7.92 -19.15
C THR A 79 14.72 6.59 -19.84
N ALA A 80 13.73 5.70 -19.94
CA ALA A 80 13.89 4.42 -20.63
C ALA A 80 14.23 4.62 -22.12
N LEU A 81 13.51 5.51 -22.82
CA LEU A 81 13.78 5.82 -24.22
C LEU A 81 15.17 6.44 -24.42
N TYR A 82 15.58 7.35 -23.53
CA TYR A 82 16.91 7.95 -23.59
C TYR A 82 18.02 6.91 -23.43
N LEU A 83 17.86 5.95 -22.50
CA LEU A 83 18.82 4.88 -22.30
C LEU A 83 18.85 3.88 -23.47
N GLU A 84 17.72 3.67 -24.15
CA GLU A 84 17.68 2.76 -25.30
C GLU A 84 18.30 3.37 -26.55
N GLU A 85 18.03 4.64 -26.83
CA GLU A 85 18.42 5.28 -28.09
C GLU A 85 19.79 5.99 -28.01
N PHE A 86 20.13 6.58 -26.86
CA PHE A 86 21.28 7.49 -26.76
C PHE A 86 22.39 7.00 -25.83
N ALA A 87 22.20 5.92 -25.07
CA ALA A 87 23.23 5.49 -24.15
C ALA A 87 24.41 4.84 -24.89
N SER A 88 25.59 5.41 -24.68
CA SER A 88 26.85 4.86 -25.18
C SER A 88 27.19 3.57 -24.42
N ASP A 89 27.80 2.61 -25.11
CA ASP A 89 28.12 1.29 -24.57
C ASP A 89 29.30 1.38 -23.58
N ASN A 90 28.99 1.68 -22.32
CA ASN A 90 29.94 1.83 -21.24
C ASN A 90 29.48 1.05 -19.99
N LEU A 91 30.41 0.83 -19.04
CA LEU A 91 30.14 0.01 -17.85
C LEU A 91 29.00 0.55 -16.98
N PHE A 92 28.78 1.87 -16.96
CA PHE A 92 27.67 2.50 -16.24
C PHE A 92 26.32 2.25 -16.93
N THR A 93 26.25 2.33 -18.26
CA THR A 93 25.06 1.99 -19.05
C THR A 93 24.66 0.53 -18.84
N LYS A 94 25.61 -0.41 -18.81
CA LYS A 94 25.37 -1.84 -18.56
C LYS A 94 24.86 -2.17 -17.15
N LEU A 95 25.02 -1.26 -16.19
CA LEU A 95 24.60 -1.45 -14.80
C LEU A 95 23.18 -0.93 -14.55
N ILE A 96 22.73 0.05 -15.36
CA ILE A 96 21.41 0.71 -15.22
C ILE A 96 20.38 0.13 -16.21
N LYS A 97 20.83 -0.30 -17.40
CA LYS A 97 20.01 -1.03 -18.38
C LYS A 97 19.76 -2.46 -17.90
#